data_AF-A0A261KVX8-F1
#
_entry.id   AF-A0A261KVX8-F1
#
_cell.length_a   1.000
_cell.length_b   1.000
_cell.length_c   1.000
_cell.angle_alpha   90.00
_cell.angle_beta   90.00
_cell.angle_gamma   90.00
#
_symmetry.space_group_name_H-M   'P 1'
#
loop_
_entity.id
_entity.type
_entity.pdbx_description
1 polymer ?
#
loop_
_entity_poly.entity_id
_entity_poly.type
_entity_poly.pdbx_seq_one_letter_code
_entity_poly.pdbx_strand_id
1 'polypeptide(L)'
;MQISQNCLDLIKKWEGLFLNAYLDPVGIPTIGYGTTRYPDGQVVQLGDRISERNAEAYLRYECSRVAREISGLIRVPVNQNQFDALVSFAYNVGTGAFQGSTL
;
A
#
# COMPACT_ATOMS: atom_id res chain seq x y z
N MET A 1 4.92 -15.08 3.24
CA MET A 1 5.62 -14.30 4.30
C MET A 1 4.68 -13.19 4.77
N GLN A 2 4.93 -12.57 5.93
CA GLN A 2 4.17 -11.40 6.37
C GLN A 2 5.03 -10.15 6.18
N ILE A 3 4.39 -8.99 6.00
CA ILE A 3 5.11 -7.71 5.91
C ILE A 3 5.77 -7.39 7.26
N SER A 4 6.97 -6.81 7.22
CA SER A 4 7.63 -6.30 8.43
C SER A 4 7.25 -4.83 8.70
N GLN A 5 7.70 -4.31 9.85
CA GLN A 5 7.62 -2.87 10.11
C GLN A 5 8.48 -2.07 9.11
N ASN A 6 9.63 -2.61 8.68
CA ASN A 6 10.50 -1.97 7.69
C ASN A 6 9.80 -1.80 6.34
N CYS A 7 8.90 -2.72 5.96
CA CYS A 7 8.08 -2.58 4.76
C CYS A 7 7.21 -1.32 4.82
N LEU A 8 6.53 -1.11 5.96
CA LEU A 8 5.70 0.06 6.16
C LEU A 8 6.52 1.34 6.19
N ASP A 9 7.63 1.35 6.92
CA ASP A 9 8.50 2.52 7.04
C ASP A 9 9.12 2.90 5.69
N LEU A 10 9.44 1.90 4.86
CA LEU A 10 9.90 2.11 3.48
C LEU A 10 8.84 2.82 2.64
N ILE A 11 7.58 2.38 2.68
CA ILE A 11 6.50 2.99 1.89
C ILE A 11 6.18 4.40 2.41
N LYS A 12 6.07 4.57 3.73
CA LYS A 12 5.81 5.88 4.36
C LYS A 12 6.85 6.94 3.98
N LYS A 13 8.11 6.53 3.78
CA LYS A 13 9.19 7.42 3.35
C LYS A 13 8.92 8.07 1.99
N TRP A 14 8.17 7.41 1.11
CA TRP A 14 7.90 7.89 -0.26
C TRP A 14 6.50 8.48 -0.44
N GLU A 15 5.48 7.93 0.21
CA GLU A 15 4.07 8.32 -0.01
C GLU A 15 3.67 9.65 0.64
N GLY A 16 4.31 10.02 1.76
CA GLY A 16 3.85 11.15 2.57
C GLY A 16 2.52 10.89 3.29
N LEU A 17 2.20 11.71 4.30
CA LEU A 17 1.00 11.54 5.13
C LEU A 17 0.03 12.71 4.96
N PHE A 18 -1.20 12.41 4.52
CA PHE A 18 -2.28 13.38 4.37
C PHE A 18 -3.50 13.00 5.22
N LEU A 19 -3.72 13.71 6.32
CA LEU A 19 -4.80 13.39 7.27
C LEU A 19 -6.19 13.90 6.85
N ASN A 20 -6.25 14.72 5.81
CA ASN A 20 -7.48 15.17 5.18
C ASN A 20 -7.48 14.67 3.74
N ALA A 21 -8.63 14.20 3.25
CA ALA A 21 -8.75 13.73 1.89
C ALA A 21 -8.42 14.85 0.88
N TYR A 22 -7.68 14.48 -0.16
CA TYR A 22 -7.27 15.36 -1.26
C TYR A 22 -7.50 14.66 -2.60
N LEU A 23 -7.45 15.41 -3.69
CA LEU A 23 -7.41 14.82 -5.03
C LEU A 23 -5.96 14.57 -5.41
N ASP A 24 -5.65 13.32 -5.77
CA ASP A 24 -4.35 12.99 -6.37
C ASP A 24 -4.19 13.66 -7.77
N PRO A 25 -3.01 13.57 -8.41
CA PRO A 25 -2.76 14.20 -9.71
C PRO A 25 -3.69 13.75 -10.85
N VAL A 26 -4.39 12.62 -10.70
CA VAL A 26 -5.34 12.10 -11.69
C VAL A 26 -6.80 12.29 -11.27
N GLY A 27 -7.05 12.99 -10.15
CA GLY A 27 -8.38 13.38 -9.69
C GLY A 27 -9.10 12.34 -8.82
N ILE A 28 -8.38 11.39 -8.20
CA ILE A 28 -8.96 10.38 -7.31
C ILE A 28 -8.86 10.87 -5.85
N PRO A 29 -9.99 10.88 -5.10
CA PRO A 29 -9.96 11.12 -3.66
C PRO A 29 -9.04 10.14 -2.94
N THR A 30 -8.06 10.69 -2.24
CA THR A 30 -6.98 9.95 -1.60
C THR A 30 -6.74 10.50 -0.19
N ILE A 31 -6.38 9.63 0.76
CA ILE A 31 -6.11 10.00 2.15
C ILE A 31 -5.03 9.09 2.77
N GLY A 32 -4.42 9.51 3.87
CA GLY A 32 -3.39 8.76 4.57
C GLY A 32 -2.12 8.64 3.73
N TYR A 33 -1.68 7.39 3.53
CA TYR A 33 -0.52 7.03 2.71
C TYR A 33 -0.95 6.49 1.34
N GLY A 34 -1.79 7.21 0.60
CA GLY A 34 -2.28 6.74 -0.72
C GLY A 34 -3.54 5.85 -0.68
N THR A 35 -4.30 5.87 0.41
CA THR A 35 -5.56 5.12 0.51
C THR A 35 -6.64 5.77 -0.35
N THR A 36 -7.25 5.00 -1.26
CA THR A 36 -8.39 5.43 -2.11
C THR A 36 -9.68 4.67 -1.80
N ARG A 37 -9.56 3.50 -1.16
CA ARG A 37 -10.66 2.71 -0.58
C ARG A 37 -10.28 2.26 0.82
N TYR A 38 -11.22 2.38 1.75
CA TYR A 38 -11.05 1.91 3.11
C TYR A 38 -11.16 0.37 3.19
N PRO A 39 -10.72 -0.26 4.30
CA PRO A 39 -10.82 -1.71 4.50
C PRO A 39 -12.24 -2.30 4.43
N ASP A 40 -13.27 -1.47 4.62
CA ASP A 40 -14.68 -1.85 4.50
C ASP A 40 -15.22 -1.75 3.05
N GLY A 41 -14.38 -1.34 2.10
CA GLY A 41 -14.69 -1.20 0.68
C GLY A 41 -15.24 0.16 0.26
N GLN A 42 -15.51 1.07 1.20
CA GLN A 42 -15.96 2.42 0.88
C GLN A 42 -14.85 3.21 0.18
N VAL A 43 -15.23 4.02 -0.82
CA VAL A 43 -14.31 4.97 -1.46
C VAL A 43 -14.09 6.16 -0.53
N VAL A 44 -12.86 6.70 -0.55
CA VAL A 44 -12.56 7.96 0.13
C VAL A 44 -13.40 9.08 -0.46
N GLN A 45 -13.91 9.97 0.39
CA GLN A 45 -14.67 11.14 -0.02
C GLN A 45 -13.92 12.42 0.37
N LEU A 46 -14.07 13.46 -0.45
CA LEU A 46 -13.55 14.78 -0.09
C LEU A 46 -14.25 15.28 1.17
N GLY A 47 -13.45 15.75 2.13
CA GLY A 47 -13.92 16.12 3.47
C GLY A 47 -13.67 15.06 4.54
N ASP A 48 -13.31 13.82 4.15
CA ASP A 48 -12.87 12.80 5.10
C ASP A 48 -11.63 13.25 5.87
N ARG A 49 -11.57 12.89 7.15
CA ARG A 49 -10.44 13.16 8.05
C ARG A 49 -10.13 11.94 8.89
N ILE A 50 -8.84 11.63 9.04
CA ILE A 50 -8.38 10.46 9.79
C ILE A 50 -7.25 10.84 10.76
N SER A 51 -7.01 9.97 11.74
CA SER A 51 -5.82 10.07 12.59
C SER A 51 -4.61 9.40 11.93
N GLU A 52 -3.40 9.72 12.38
CA GLU A 52 -2.18 9.04 11.93
C GLU A 52 -2.28 7.52 12.18
N ARG A 53 -2.82 7.13 13.33
CA ARG A 53 -3.06 5.72 13.67
C ARG A 53 -3.97 5.02 12.66
N ASN A 54 -5.02 5.69 12.20
CA ASN A 54 -5.91 5.14 11.18
C ASN A 54 -5.17 5.04 9.83
N ALA A 55 -4.40 6.07 9.45
CA ALA A 55 -3.59 6.03 8.22
C ALA A 55 -2.60 4.85 8.21
N GLU A 56 -1.92 4.61 9.35
CA GLU A 56 -1.02 3.46 9.48
C GLU A 56 -1.76 2.12 9.44
N ALA A 57 -2.96 2.05 10.04
CA ALA A 57 -3.78 0.85 10.01
C ALA A 57 -4.25 0.52 8.58
N TYR A 58 -4.65 1.53 7.81
CA TYR A 58 -5.06 1.37 6.41
C TYR A 58 -3.88 0.96 5.54
N LEU A 59 -2.71 1.58 5.70
CA LEU A 59 -1.49 1.17 5.01
C LEU A 59 -1.13 -0.29 5.33
N ARG A 60 -1.16 -0.68 6.60
CA ARG A 60 -0.86 -2.06 7.02
C ARG A 60 -1.85 -3.07 6.42
N TYR A 61 -3.13 -2.73 6.41
CA TYR A 61 -4.17 -3.56 5.81
C TYR A 61 -3.88 -3.79 4.32
N GLU A 62 -3.60 -2.72 3.60
CA GLU A 62 -3.36 -2.76 2.17
C GLU A 62 -2.07 -3.51 1.82
N CYS A 63 -0.96 -3.21 2.50
CA CYS A 63 0.30 -3.95 2.33
C CYS A 63 0.13 -5.45 2.63
N SER A 64 -0.71 -5.81 3.60
CA SER A 64 -1.02 -7.21 3.91
C SER A 64 -1.87 -7.89 2.83
N ARG A 65 -2.75 -7.12 2.15
CA ARG A 65 -3.50 -7.59 0.97
C ARG A 65 -2.56 -7.82 -0.21
N VAL A 66 -1.74 -6.83 -0.55
CA VAL A 66 -0.72 -6.91 -1.61
C VAL A 66 0.24 -8.08 -1.38
N ALA A 67 0.75 -8.23 -0.15
CA ALA A 67 1.63 -9.33 0.22
C ALA A 67 1.00 -10.70 -0.03
N ARG A 68 -0.30 -10.89 0.24
CA ARG A 68 -1.01 -12.15 -0.05
C ARG A 68 -1.15 -12.40 -1.54
N GLU A 69 -1.48 -11.36 -2.30
CA GLU A 69 -1.63 -11.45 -3.77
C GLU A 69 -0.33 -11.82 -4.46
N ILE A 70 0.79 -11.20 -4.09
CA ILE A 70 2.08 -11.47 -4.76
C ILE A 70 2.78 -12.73 -4.23
N SER A 71 2.46 -13.21 -3.02
CA SER A 71 3.13 -14.38 -2.44
C SER A 71 3.03 -15.62 -3.33
N GLY A 72 1.93 -15.81 -4.06
CA GLY A 72 1.76 -16.92 -5.00
C GLY A 72 2.51 -16.75 -6.33
N LEU A 73 3.00 -15.56 -6.62
CA LEU A 73 3.74 -15.23 -7.85
C LEU A 73 5.25 -15.43 -7.68
N ILE A 74 5.75 -15.36 -6.44
CA ILE A 74 7.17 -15.53 -6.11
C ILE A 74 7.53 -17.02 -6.13
N ARG A 75 8.27 -17.45 -7.15
CA ARG A 75 8.64 -18.87 -7.36
C ARG A 75 10.03 -19.25 -6.86
N VAL A 76 10.80 -18.29 -6.38
CA VAL A 76 12.16 -18.48 -5.89
C VAL A 76 12.25 -18.12 -4.40
N PRO A 77 13.18 -18.72 -3.64
CA PRO A 77 13.42 -18.31 -2.27
C PRO A 77 13.80 -16.83 -2.20
N VAL A 78 13.15 -16.09 -1.30
CA VAL A 78 13.47 -14.70 -0.99
C VAL A 78 13.62 -14.53 0.52
N ASN A 79 14.50 -13.60 0.93
CA ASN A 79 14.59 -13.19 2.33
C ASN A 79 13.55 -12.10 2.66
N GLN A 80 13.42 -11.75 3.95
CA GLN A 80 12.42 -10.78 4.40
C GLN A 80 12.57 -9.40 3.75
N ASN A 81 13.80 -8.91 3.57
CA ASN A 81 14.04 -7.60 2.96
C ASN A 81 13.65 -7.58 1.48
N GLN A 82 13.94 -8.66 0.74
CA GLN A 82 13.52 -8.82 -0.65
C GLN A 82 12.00 -8.88 -0.74
N PHE A 83 11.35 -9.66 0.14
CA PHE A 83 9.89 -9.73 0.18
C PHE A 83 9.25 -8.35 0.47
N ASP A 84 9.75 -7.63 1.48
CA ASP A 84 9.25 -6.30 1.82
C ASP A 84 9.45 -5.29 0.68
N ALA A 85 10.55 -5.38 -0.06
CA ALA A 85 10.81 -4.56 -1.25
C ALA A 85 9.85 -4.90 -2.40
N LEU A 86 9.56 -6.18 -2.64
CA LEU A 86 8.58 -6.60 -3.64
C LEU A 86 7.16 -6.12 -3.29
N VAL A 87 6.79 -6.15 -2.01
CA VAL A 87 5.50 -5.60 -1.54
C VAL A 87 5.44 -4.08 -1.75
N SER A 88 6.51 -3.35 -1.41
CA SER A 88 6.59 -1.90 -1.65
C SER A 88 6.47 -1.56 -3.13
N PHE A 89 7.15 -2.31 -4.00
CA PHE A 89 7.03 -2.13 -5.45
C PHE A 89 5.61 -2.44 -5.94
N ALA A 90 5.03 -3.57 -5.56
CA ALA A 90 3.67 -3.96 -5.94
C ALA A 90 2.58 -3.02 -5.39
N TYR A 91 2.82 -2.39 -4.24
CA TYR A 91 1.96 -1.32 -3.71
C TYR A 91 1.94 -0.11 -4.65
N ASN A 92 3.11 0.30 -5.14
CA ASN A 92 3.25 1.46 -6.01
C ASN A 92 2.70 1.23 -7.43
N VAL A 93 2.99 0.09 -8.05
CA VAL A 93 2.58 -0.19 -9.45
C VAL A 93 1.26 -0.95 -9.58
N GLY A 94 0.76 -1.51 -8.48
CA GLY A 94 -0.39 -2.41 -8.45
C GLY A 94 -0.02 -3.87 -8.76
N THR A 95 -0.78 -4.81 -8.18
CA THR A 95 -0.49 -6.25 -8.27
C THR A 95 -0.64 -6.83 -9.67
N GLY A 96 -1.54 -6.27 -10.49
CA GLY A 96 -1.68 -6.65 -11.91
C GLY A 96 -0.43 -6.29 -12.74
N ALA A 97 0.11 -5.09 -12.55
CA ALA A 97 1.35 -4.68 -13.24
C ALA A 97 2.56 -5.47 -12.74
N PHE A 98 2.62 -5.75 -11.43
CA PHE A 98 3.63 -6.62 -10.84
C PHE A 98 3.67 -8.00 -11.51
N GLN A 99 2.51 -8.64 -11.68
CA GLN A 99 2.40 -9.97 -12.31
C GLN A 99 2.88 -10.00 -13.77
N GLY A 100 2.68 -8.91 -14.52
CA GLY A 100 3.11 -8.79 -15.91
C GLY A 100 4.55 -8.26 -16.09
N SER A 101 5.24 -7.92 -15.01
CA SER A 101 6.58 -7.35 -15.07
C SER A 101 7.64 -8.42 -15.36
N THR A 102 8.83 -7.98 -15.81
CA THR A 102 10.01 -8.85 -15.97
C THR A 102 10.78 -9.05 -14.66
N LEU A 103 10.23 -8.59 -13.52
CA LEU A 103 10.85 -8.66 -12.19
C LEU A 103 10.69 -10.04 -11.55
#